data_AF-A0A920QCR4-F1
#
_entry.id   AF-A0A920QCR4-F1
#
_cell.length_a   1.000
_cell.length_b   1.000
_cell.length_c   1.000
_cell.angle_alpha   90.00
_cell.angle_beta   90.00
_cell.angle_gamma   90.00
#
_symmetry.space_group_name_H-M   'P 1'
#
loop_
_entity.id
_entity.type
_entity.pdbx_description
1 polymer ?
#
loop_
_entity_poly.entity_id
_entity_poly.type
_entity_poly.pdbx_seq_one_letter_code
_entity_poly.pdbx_strand_id
1 'polypeptide(L)'
;MGTDNAHAYTALRPSPTQMLADQKKFLRAHASPSIRKFARELGVDLSQVQGTGRKRRITQQDVQVFVKQVLVGGFPTLERLQQEQEFRKCLKLISQVWLC
;
A
#
# COMPACT_ATOMS: atom_id res chain seq x y z
N MET A 1 -26.16 -35.61 -4.92
CA MET A 1 -26.28 -34.86 -3.64
C MET A 1 -24.88 -34.73 -3.07
N GLY A 2 -24.51 -33.51 -2.64
CA GLY A 2 -23.32 -33.07 -1.87
C GLY A 2 -22.09 -33.96 -1.91
N THR A 3 -20.90 -33.50 -2.29
CA THR A 3 -20.10 -32.38 -1.74
C THR A 3 -18.99 -32.12 -2.80
N ASP A 4 -18.08 -31.16 -2.80
CA ASP A 4 -17.30 -30.53 -1.74
C ASP A 4 -16.75 -29.21 -2.31
N ASN A 5 -17.49 -28.11 -2.14
CA ASN A 5 -16.99 -26.78 -2.46
C ASN A 5 -16.08 -26.28 -1.33
N ALA A 6 -15.00 -27.02 -1.06
CA ALA A 6 -14.10 -26.81 0.09
C ALA A 6 -12.96 -25.81 -0.18
N HIS A 7 -12.84 -25.29 -1.40
CA HIS A 7 -11.72 -24.43 -1.79
C HIS A 7 -11.97 -22.91 -1.64
N ALA A 8 -13.19 -22.47 -1.35
CA ALA A 8 -13.52 -21.05 -1.39
C ALA A 8 -13.18 -20.24 -0.11
N TYR A 9 -12.92 -20.88 1.04
CA TYR A 9 -12.66 -20.15 2.31
C TYR A 9 -11.19 -20.11 2.76
N THR A 10 -10.30 -20.86 2.08
CA THR A 10 -8.87 -20.95 2.44
C THR A 10 -8.08 -19.69 2.07
N ALA A 11 -8.61 -18.80 1.23
CA ALA A 11 -7.91 -17.62 0.71
C ALA A 11 -7.97 -16.36 1.61
N LEU A 12 -8.72 -16.36 2.73
CA LEU A 12 -8.92 -15.14 3.54
C LEU A 12 -7.97 -14.99 4.73
N ARG A 13 -7.13 -15.99 5.03
CA ARG A 13 -6.15 -15.89 6.13
C ARG A 13 -4.82 -15.45 5.56
N PRO A 14 -4.28 -14.27 5.93
CA PRO A 14 -2.95 -13.89 5.49
C PRO A 14 -1.96 -14.96 5.95
N SER A 15 -1.08 -15.37 5.03
CA SER A 15 -0.05 -16.34 5.36
C SER A 15 0.83 -15.79 6.50
N PRO A 16 1.37 -16.63 7.39
CA PRO A 16 2.25 -16.17 8.47
C PRO A 16 3.43 -15.33 7.97
N THR A 17 3.94 -15.63 6.77
CA THR A 17 5.00 -14.87 6.11
C THR A 17 4.59 -13.47 5.70
N GLN A 18 3.34 -13.26 5.27
CA GLN A 18 2.81 -11.93 4.93
C GLN A 18 2.68 -11.05 6.17
N MET A 19 2.24 -11.61 7.30
CA MET A 19 2.11 -10.85 8.55
C MET A 19 3.47 -10.30 9.03
N LEU A 20 4.55 -11.08 8.86
CA LEU A 20 5.92 -10.64 9.16
C LEU A 20 6.41 -9.52 8.22
N ALA A 21 6.05 -9.58 6.94
CA ALA A 21 6.42 -8.57 5.96
C ALA A 21 5.81 -7.20 6.30
N ASP A 22 4.55 -7.18 6.69
CA ASP A 22 3.87 -5.94 7.08
C ASP A 22 4.42 -5.40 8.41
N GLN A 23 4.72 -6.28 9.37
CA GLN A 23 5.41 -5.87 10.60
C GLN A 23 6.74 -5.18 10.30
N LYS A 24 7.53 -5.72 9.36
CA LYS A 24 8.81 -5.12 8.94
C LYS A 24 8.62 -3.73 8.31
N LYS A 25 7.53 -3.48 7.59
CA LYS A 25 7.21 -2.13 7.07
C LYS A 25 6.94 -1.14 8.22
N PHE A 26 6.21 -1.55 9.25
CA PHE A 26 5.95 -0.71 10.42
C PHE A 26 7.19 -0.44 11.28
N LEU A 27 8.16 -1.36 11.29
CA LEU A 27 9.45 -1.18 11.95
C LEU A 27 10.37 -0.22 11.19
N ARG A 28 10.24 -0.16 9.86
CA ARG A 28 10.99 0.77 9.00
C ARG A 28 10.46 2.21 9.08
N ALA A 29 9.17 2.40 9.32
CA ALA A 29 8.60 3.72 9.54
C ALA A 29 9.09 4.30 10.89
N HIS A 30 9.85 5.40 10.84
CA HIS A 30 10.40 6.06 12.03
C HIS A 30 9.31 6.86 12.77
N ALA A 31 8.33 6.15 13.34
CA ALA A 31 7.19 6.72 14.08
C ALA A 31 7.24 6.34 15.57
N SER A 32 6.60 7.17 16.40
CA SER A 32 6.39 6.85 17.83
C SER A 32 5.35 5.73 17.98
N PRO A 33 5.43 4.86 19.02
CA PRO A 33 4.44 3.80 19.27
C PRO A 33 2.99 4.31 19.31
N SER A 34 2.75 5.47 19.91
CA SER A 34 1.41 6.09 19.98
C SER A 34 0.86 6.43 18.60
N ILE A 35 1.74 6.89 17.69
CA ILE A 35 1.34 7.24 16.31
C ILE A 35 1.02 5.99 15.49
N ARG A 36 1.73 4.87 15.73
CA ARG A 36 1.37 3.56 15.14
C ARG A 36 -0.01 3.08 15.58
N LYS A 37 -0.39 3.33 16.83
CA LYS A 37 -1.74 2.98 17.31
C LYS A 37 -2.79 3.86 16.62
N PHE A 38 -2.56 5.17 16.62
CA PHE A 38 -3.46 6.15 15.99
C PHE A 38 -3.67 5.90 14.49
N ALA A 39 -2.61 5.56 13.76
CA ALA A 39 -2.71 5.26 12.33
C ALA A 39 -3.56 4.01 12.04
N ARG A 40 -3.48 2.98 12.89
CA ARG A 40 -4.34 1.78 12.76
C ARG A 40 -5.81 2.08 13.02
N GLU A 41 -6.10 2.97 13.95
CA GLU A 41 -7.48 3.40 14.26
C GLU A 41 -8.10 4.14 13.07
N LEU A 42 -7.30 4.94 12.35
CA LEU A 42 -7.74 5.70 11.18
C LEU A 42 -7.58 4.97 9.84
N GLY A 43 -6.93 3.79 9.81
CA GLY A 43 -6.63 3.06 8.58
C GLY A 43 -5.55 3.72 7.69
N VAL A 44 -4.67 4.53 8.28
CA VAL A 44 -3.61 5.26 7.56
C VAL A 44 -2.32 4.43 7.53
N ASP A 45 -1.69 4.31 6.36
CA ASP A 45 -0.36 3.70 6.25
C ASP A 45 0.74 4.73 6.50
N LEU A 46 1.50 4.53 7.59
CA LEU A 46 2.64 5.36 7.97
C LEU A 46 3.82 5.27 6.99
N SER A 47 3.83 4.28 6.08
CA SER A 47 4.86 4.20 5.03
C SER A 47 4.72 5.33 4.00
N GLN A 48 3.51 5.87 3.83
CA GLN A 48 3.19 6.91 2.84
C GLN A 48 3.20 8.32 3.43
N VAL A 49 3.23 8.43 4.76
CA VAL A 49 3.23 9.71 5.47
C VAL A 49 4.65 10.24 5.57
N GLN A 50 4.86 11.47 5.08
CA GLN A 50 6.13 12.18 5.26
C GLN A 50 6.22 12.74 6.69
N GLY A 51 7.23 12.30 7.45
CA GLY A 51 7.48 12.80 8.79
C GLY A 51 8.29 14.08 8.79
N THR A 52 7.78 15.15 9.41
CA THR A 52 8.46 16.46 9.52
C THR A 52 9.26 16.64 10.82
N GLY A 53 9.17 15.69 11.76
CA GLY A 53 9.84 15.78 13.06
C GLY A 53 11.37 15.54 13.01
N ARG A 54 12.03 15.68 14.17
CA ARG A 54 13.48 15.43 14.33
C ARG A 54 13.85 14.04 13.81
N LYS A 55 14.88 13.96 12.96
CA LYS A 55 15.30 12.73 12.25
C LYS A 55 14.20 12.12 11.35
N ARG A 56 13.35 12.96 10.75
CA ARG A 56 12.18 12.55 9.93
C ARG A 56 11.19 11.66 10.69
N ARG A 57 11.03 11.94 11.99
CA ARG A 57 10.03 11.23 12.80
C ARG A 57 8.63 11.68 12.40
N ILE A 58 7.72 10.73 12.22
CA ILE A 58 6.32 11.03 11.93
C ILE A 58 5.63 11.49 13.23
N THR A 59 5.03 12.67 13.18
CA THR A 59 4.27 13.28 14.27
C THR A 59 2.76 13.07 14.09
N GLN A 60 1.97 13.41 15.11
CA GLN A 60 0.51 13.32 15.01
C GLN A 60 -0.04 14.32 13.97
N GLN A 61 0.56 15.51 13.89
CA GLN A 61 0.19 16.56 12.94
C GLN A 61 0.37 16.08 11.50
N ASP A 62 1.47 15.38 11.19
CA ASP A 62 1.72 14.82 9.85
C ASP A 62 0.59 13.87 9.41
N VAL A 63 0.13 13.01 10.32
CA VAL A 63 -0.98 12.06 10.05
C VAL A 63 -2.29 12.81 9.87
N GLN A 64 -2.57 13.82 10.69
CA GLN A 64 -3.80 14.63 10.56
C GLN A 64 -3.84 15.41 9.25
N VAL A 65 -2.72 16.01 8.85
CA VAL A 65 -2.59 16.71 7.56
C VAL A 65 -2.78 15.74 6.41
N PHE A 66 -2.18 14.55 6.49
CA PHE A 66 -2.36 13.50 5.48
C PHE A 66 -3.84 13.11 5.31
N VAL A 67 -4.56 12.86 6.40
CA VAL A 67 -5.99 12.50 6.34
C VAL A 67 -6.81 13.64 5.74
N LYS A 68 -6.55 14.89 6.14
CA LYS A 68 -7.23 16.06 5.56
C LYS A 68 -6.99 16.16 4.06
N GLN A 69 -5.75 15.95 3.62
CA GLN A 69 -5.40 15.95 2.19
C GLN A 69 -6.14 14.85 1.44
N VAL A 70 -6.19 13.63 1.99
CA VAL A 70 -6.92 12.49 1.41
C VAL A 70 -8.41 12.79 1.24
N LEU A 71 -9.02 13.47 2.22
CA LEU A 71 -10.44 13.82 2.16
C LEU A 71 -10.75 14.94 1.16
N VAL A 72 -9.82 15.89 1.00
CA VAL A 72 -9.98 17.06 0.11
C VAL A 72 -9.58 16.75 -1.34
N GLY A 73 -8.58 15.89 -1.53
CA GLY A 73 -8.10 15.43 -2.83
C GLY A 73 -7.76 13.96 -2.71
N GLY A 74 -8.70 13.09 -3.10
CA GLY A 74 -8.58 11.64 -3.01
C GLY A 74 -7.19 11.15 -3.42
N PHE A 75 -6.66 10.18 -2.66
CA PHE A 75 -5.31 9.62 -2.78
C PHE A 75 -4.77 9.68 -4.22
N PRO A 76 -3.55 10.20 -4.45
CA PRO A 76 -2.81 9.80 -5.63
C PRO A 76 -2.48 8.32 -5.44
N THR A 77 -3.36 7.43 -5.90
CA THR A 77 -3.09 6.01 -5.99
C THR A 77 -1.84 5.87 -6.85
N LEU A 78 -0.69 5.63 -6.21
CA LEU A 78 0.59 5.37 -6.88
C LEU A 78 0.61 4.03 -7.64
N GLU A 79 -0.56 3.46 -7.92
CA GLU A 79 -0.76 2.32 -8.81
C GLU A 79 -1.23 2.74 -10.20
N ARG A 80 -1.63 4.02 -10.39
CA ARG A 80 -2.14 4.50 -11.68
C ARG A 80 -1.03 4.79 -12.72
N LEU A 81 0.23 4.99 -12.29
CA LEU A 81 1.36 5.24 -13.20
C LEU A 81 2.19 3.99 -13.58
N GLN A 82 1.97 2.85 -12.92
CA GLN A 82 2.64 1.60 -13.29
C GLN A 82 2.03 0.98 -14.56
N GLN A 83 0.75 1.27 -14.84
CA GLN A 83 0.02 0.68 -15.96
C GLN A 83 0.40 1.31 -17.32
N GLU A 84 0.75 2.60 -17.38
CA GLU A 84 1.15 3.24 -18.65
C GLU A 84 2.51 2.76 -19.18
N GLN A 85 3.45 2.40 -18.29
CA GLN A 85 4.77 1.93 -18.70
C GLN A 85 4.76 0.48 -19.20
N GLU A 86 3.82 -0.36 -18.76
CA GLU A 86 3.57 -1.68 -19.33
C GLU A 86 2.79 -1.61 -20.64
N PHE A 87 1.84 -0.67 -20.81
CA PHE A 87 1.17 -0.45 -22.09
C PHE A 87 2.17 -0.08 -23.21
N ARG A 88 3.20 0.73 -22.92
CA ARG A 88 4.27 1.03 -23.90
C ARG A 88 5.14 -0.19 -24.22
N LYS A 89 5.33 -1.13 -23.29
CA LYS A 89 6.01 -2.40 -23.54
C LYS A 89 5.16 -3.33 -24.41
N CYS A 90 3.85 -3.43 -24.15
CA CYS A 90 2.91 -4.17 -25.00
C CYS A 90 2.82 -3.60 -26.42
N LEU A 91 2.77 -2.27 -26.57
CA LEU A 91 2.71 -1.63 -27.90
C LEU A 91 4.00 -1.85 -28.71
N LYS A 92 5.17 -1.81 -28.05
CA LYS A 92 6.45 -2.15 -28.70
C LYS A 92 6.56 -3.62 -29.06
N LEU A 93 5.97 -4.52 -28.27
CA LEU A 93 5.98 -5.97 -28.56
C LEU A 93 5.03 -6.33 -29.71
N ILE A 94 3.86 -5.70 -29.80
CA ILE A 94 2.93 -5.85 -30.94
C ILE A 94 3.59 -5.32 -32.23
N SER A 95 4.36 -4.24 -32.16
CA SER A 95 5.09 -3.71 -33.32
C SER A 95 6.31 -4.54 -33.73
N GLN A 96 6.99 -5.25 -32.83
CA GLN A 96 8.15 -6.08 -33.17
C GLN A 96 7.78 -7.42 -33.82
N VAL A 97 6.57 -7.92 -33.59
CA VAL A 97 6.05 -9.11 -34.26
C VAL A 97 5.46 -8.79 -35.64
N TRP A 98 5.15 -7.52 -35.93
CA TRP A 98 4.63 -7.06 -37.23
C TRP A 98 5.69 -6.45 -38.16
N LEU A 99 6.97 -6.46 -37.76
CA LEU A 99 8.10 -6.01 -38.58
C LEU A 99 9.20 -7.07 -38.71
N CYS A 100 8.84 -8.34 -38.46
CA CYS A 100 9.60 -9.51 -38.86
C CYS A 100 8.74 -10.31 -39.84
#